data_AF-A0A7S3B1T7-F1
#
_entry.id   AF-A0A7S3B1T7-F1
#
_cell.length_a   1.000
_cell.length_b   1.000
_cell.length_c   1.000
_cell.angle_alpha   90.00
_cell.angle_beta   90.00
_cell.angle_gamma   90.00
#
_symmetry.space_group_name_H-M   'P 1'
#
loop_
_entity.id
_entity.type
_entity.pdbx_description
1 polymer ?
#
loop_
_entity_poly.entity_id
_entity_poly.type
_entity_poly.pdbx_seq_one_letter_code
_entity_poly.pdbx_strand_id
1 'polypeptide(L)'
;RAGVLIRAFDEITHPELPWLPCPMVWKGRALSCGKFGDRFPSTLLYPGQTDIYSKGEGGFVINPSGVAILCSYDHDGLTMKPEKLCHPPGVSNTCIPGCGTERCPEDKFWRCAYPADRLQLMMESHQARTGRAKDHNEVVLNADVWVSNLPRTIEAIFYLQSSNDAYRQRAEGVHSAFLDAYGVTAAI
;
A
#
# COMPACT_ATOMS: atom_id res chain seq x y z
N ARG A 1 -1.61 18.28 9.89
CA ARG A 1 -2.95 17.75 9.56
C ARG A 1 -2.89 16.25 9.75
N ALA A 2 -3.89 15.62 10.37
CA ALA A 2 -3.93 14.16 10.48
C ALA A 2 -4.37 13.56 9.13
N GLY A 3 -3.78 12.42 8.76
CA GLY A 3 -4.15 11.63 7.58
C GLY A 3 -4.36 10.17 7.95
N VAL A 4 -5.00 9.41 7.06
CA VAL A 4 -5.28 7.98 7.26
C VAL A 4 -4.53 7.19 6.19
N LEU A 5 -3.69 6.25 6.62
CA LEU A 5 -3.07 5.29 5.71
C LEU A 5 -4.09 4.19 5.40
N ILE A 6 -4.30 3.97 4.11
CA ILE A 6 -5.13 2.88 3.62
C ILE A 6 -4.40 2.09 2.55
N ARG A 7 -4.82 0.86 2.36
CA ARG A 7 -4.43 0.06 1.22
C ARG A 7 -5.66 -0.51 0.56
N ALA A 8 -5.85 -0.21 -0.72
CA ALA A 8 -6.90 -0.84 -1.51
C ALA A 8 -6.59 -2.33 -1.75
N PHE A 9 -7.64 -3.13 -1.92
CA PHE A 9 -7.48 -4.44 -2.55
C PHE A 9 -7.04 -4.27 -4.01
N ASP A 10 -6.20 -5.20 -4.46
CA ASP A 10 -5.58 -5.18 -5.78
C ASP A 10 -5.12 -6.60 -6.19
N GLU A 11 -4.54 -6.72 -7.38
CA GLU A 11 -4.03 -7.98 -7.94
C GLU A 11 -2.57 -8.28 -7.54
N ILE A 12 -2.02 -7.55 -6.56
CA ILE A 12 -0.60 -7.65 -6.20
C ILE A 12 -0.40 -8.18 -4.77
N THR A 13 -1.45 -8.77 -4.20
CA THR A 13 -1.48 -9.45 -2.91
C THR A 13 -1.56 -10.96 -3.06
N HIS A 14 -1.48 -11.69 -1.93
CA HIS A 14 -1.79 -13.10 -1.91
C HIS A 14 -3.24 -13.36 -2.38
N PRO A 15 -3.49 -14.28 -3.35
CA PRO A 15 -4.82 -14.46 -3.95
C PRO A 15 -5.95 -14.82 -2.98
N GLU A 16 -5.64 -15.53 -1.90
CA GLU A 16 -6.63 -15.96 -0.89
C GLU A 16 -6.49 -15.25 0.46
N LEU A 17 -5.40 -14.54 0.70
CA LEU A 17 -5.06 -13.96 2.01
C LEU A 17 -4.57 -12.53 1.79
N PRO A 18 -5.42 -11.61 1.32
CA PRO A 18 -4.98 -10.33 0.74
C PRO A 18 -4.24 -9.41 1.73
N TRP A 19 -4.24 -9.72 3.02
CA TRP A 19 -3.40 -9.07 4.02
C TRP A 19 -1.94 -9.54 4.01
N LEU A 20 -1.59 -10.55 3.22
CA LEU A 20 -0.24 -11.09 3.05
C LEU A 20 0.37 -10.70 1.69
N PRO A 21 1.72 -10.64 1.60
CA PRO A 21 2.40 -10.38 0.35
C PRO A 21 2.11 -11.45 -0.69
N CYS A 22 2.14 -11.07 -1.96
CA CYS A 22 2.06 -12.04 -3.04
C CYS A 22 3.23 -13.03 -2.93
N PRO A 23 2.98 -14.34 -2.80
CA PRO A 23 4.04 -15.32 -2.70
C PRO A 23 4.70 -15.55 -4.06
N MET A 24 5.96 -15.98 -4.07
CA MET A 24 6.66 -16.36 -5.32
C MET A 24 5.96 -17.51 -6.04
N VAL A 25 5.42 -18.48 -5.28
CA VAL A 25 4.72 -19.65 -5.79
C VAL A 25 3.42 -19.84 -5.02
N TRP A 26 2.32 -20.07 -5.73
CA TRP A 26 1.02 -20.38 -5.17
C TRP A 26 0.41 -21.58 -5.89
N LYS A 27 -0.01 -22.61 -5.14
CA LYS A 27 -0.57 -23.86 -5.68
C LYS A 27 0.26 -24.45 -6.84
N GLY A 28 1.58 -24.47 -6.66
CA GLY A 28 2.54 -25.01 -7.65
C GLY A 28 2.79 -24.13 -8.87
N ARG A 29 2.31 -22.87 -8.90
CA ARG A 29 2.50 -21.94 -10.00
C ARG A 29 3.24 -20.68 -9.54
N ALA A 30 4.21 -20.22 -10.34
CA ALA A 30 4.86 -18.95 -10.09
C ALA A 30 3.87 -17.79 -10.28
N LEU A 31 3.84 -16.84 -9.35
CA LEU A 31 3.02 -15.63 -9.48
C LEU A 31 3.86 -14.46 -9.97
N SER A 32 3.34 -13.71 -10.95
CA SER A 32 4.01 -12.54 -11.51
C SER A 32 4.25 -11.43 -10.49
N CYS A 33 3.36 -11.31 -9.49
CA CYS A 33 3.47 -10.34 -8.40
C CYS A 33 4.49 -10.74 -7.31
N GLY A 34 4.93 -12.00 -7.27
CA GLY A 34 5.75 -12.51 -6.15
C GLY A 34 7.06 -11.76 -5.95
N LYS A 35 7.65 -11.27 -7.05
CA LYS A 35 8.88 -10.46 -7.04
C LYS A 35 8.73 -9.10 -6.33
N PHE A 36 7.49 -8.69 -6.03
CA PHE A 36 7.17 -7.45 -5.32
C PHE A 36 6.65 -7.70 -3.90
N GLY A 37 6.76 -8.94 -3.40
CA GLY A 37 6.29 -9.31 -2.06
C GLY A 37 7.07 -8.67 -0.90
N ASP A 38 8.08 -7.84 -1.19
CA ASP A 38 8.86 -7.10 -0.19
C ASP A 38 8.25 -5.75 0.22
N ARG A 39 7.13 -5.37 -0.40
CA ARG A 39 6.47 -4.09 -0.16
C ARG A 39 4.97 -4.13 -0.34
N PHE A 40 4.31 -3.12 0.22
CA PHE A 40 2.90 -2.85 -0.02
C PHE A 40 2.67 -1.40 -0.45
N PRO A 41 2.09 -1.17 -1.64
CA PRO A 41 1.64 0.16 -1.98
C PRO A 41 0.37 0.48 -1.20
N SER A 42 0.29 1.73 -0.78
CA SER A 42 -0.78 2.27 0.04
C SER A 42 -1.03 3.72 -0.37
N THR A 43 -2.10 4.31 0.12
CA THR A 43 -2.44 5.71 -0.12
C THR A 43 -2.62 6.40 1.23
N LEU A 44 -2.08 7.60 1.35
CA LEU A 44 -2.36 8.49 2.47
C LEU A 44 -3.56 9.38 2.12
N LEU A 45 -4.66 9.21 2.84
CA LEU A 45 -5.82 10.10 2.75
C LEU A 45 -5.64 11.31 3.67
N TYR A 46 -6.07 12.48 3.21
CA TYR A 46 -6.03 13.72 3.99
C TYR A 46 -7.04 14.73 3.44
N PRO A 47 -7.35 15.83 4.17
CA PRO A 47 -8.30 16.81 3.69
C PRO A 47 -7.93 17.36 2.30
N GLY A 48 -8.84 17.18 1.34
CA GLY A 48 -8.64 17.54 -0.07
C GLY A 48 -8.06 16.41 -0.96
N GLN A 49 -7.80 15.23 -0.39
CA GLN A 49 -7.40 14.02 -1.11
C GLN A 49 -8.02 12.77 -0.48
N THR A 50 -9.11 12.28 -1.07
CA THR A 50 -9.84 11.08 -0.62
C THR A 50 -9.86 9.96 -1.65
N ASP A 51 -9.30 10.22 -2.83
CA ASP A 51 -9.25 9.24 -3.91
C ASP A 51 -8.20 8.16 -3.60
N ILE A 52 -8.55 6.94 -3.98
CA ILE A 52 -7.77 5.72 -3.76
C ILE A 52 -7.46 5.09 -5.12
N TYR A 53 -6.42 4.27 -5.19
CA TYR A 53 -6.01 3.61 -6.45
C TYR A 53 -7.16 2.85 -7.16
N SER A 54 -7.94 2.08 -6.39
CA SER A 54 -9.03 1.26 -6.94
C SER A 54 -10.39 1.94 -6.85
N LYS A 55 -11.04 2.16 -8.00
CA LYS A 55 -12.39 2.72 -8.06
C LYS A 55 -13.42 1.62 -7.80
N GLY A 56 -13.83 1.49 -6.54
CA GLY A 56 -14.95 0.63 -6.14
C GLY A 56 -14.55 -0.58 -5.31
N GLU A 57 -13.26 -0.91 -5.20
CA GLU A 57 -12.81 -1.93 -4.24
C GLU A 57 -12.62 -1.35 -2.85
N GLY A 58 -12.77 -2.23 -1.86
CA GLY A 58 -12.43 -1.97 -0.48
C GLY A 58 -10.94 -2.06 -0.18
N GLY A 59 -10.61 -2.26 1.08
CA GLY A 59 -9.23 -2.37 1.51
C GLY A 59 -9.05 -2.42 3.02
N PHE A 60 -7.84 -2.07 3.45
CA PHE A 60 -7.43 -2.00 4.84
C PHE A 60 -7.25 -0.55 5.28
N VAL A 61 -7.75 -0.21 6.46
CA VAL A 61 -7.28 0.93 7.24
C VAL A 61 -6.08 0.45 8.06
N ILE A 62 -4.98 1.19 7.99
CA ILE A 62 -3.68 0.74 8.50
C ILE A 62 -3.36 1.43 9.83
N ASN A 63 -2.96 0.66 10.83
CA ASN A 63 -2.35 1.20 12.04
C ASN A 63 -0.95 1.73 11.70
N PRO A 64 -0.69 3.05 11.77
CA PRO A 64 0.61 3.59 11.42
C PRO A 64 1.74 3.09 12.34
N SER A 65 1.41 2.65 13.56
CA SER A 65 2.39 2.07 14.50
C SER A 65 2.77 0.63 14.16
N GLY A 66 1.96 -0.06 13.32
CA GLY A 66 2.17 -1.44 12.90
C GLY A 66 2.91 -1.59 11.58
N VAL A 67 3.38 -0.49 10.98
CA VAL A 67 4.06 -0.46 9.67
C VAL A 67 5.30 0.40 9.69
N ALA A 68 6.19 0.19 8.72
CA ALA A 68 7.29 1.09 8.42
C ALA A 68 7.12 1.63 6.99
N ILE A 69 7.19 2.94 6.84
CA ILE A 69 7.19 3.61 5.53
C ILE A 69 8.59 3.52 4.95
N LEU A 70 8.69 3.06 3.71
CA LEU A 70 9.94 2.99 2.94
C LEU A 70 10.19 4.28 2.17
N CYS A 71 9.15 4.79 1.52
CA CYS A 71 9.13 6.04 0.78
C CYS A 71 7.70 6.42 0.40
N SER A 72 7.54 7.57 -0.24
CA SER A 72 6.28 7.98 -0.84
C SER A 72 6.46 8.70 -2.16
N TYR A 73 5.36 8.86 -2.88
CA TYR A 73 5.23 9.53 -4.16
C TYR A 73 4.00 10.41 -4.13
N ASP A 74 4.11 11.58 -4.75
CA ASP A 74 3.01 12.53 -4.86
C ASP A 74 2.07 12.22 -6.05
N HIS A 75 2.14 10.99 -6.57
CA HIS A 75 1.34 10.38 -7.63
C HIS A 75 1.57 8.86 -7.59
N ASP A 76 1.07 8.12 -8.59
CA ASP A 76 1.46 6.72 -8.85
C ASP A 76 2.98 6.62 -9.08
N GLY A 77 3.68 6.01 -8.13
CA GLY A 77 5.14 5.82 -8.13
C GLY A 77 5.61 4.66 -9.00
N LEU A 78 4.67 3.93 -9.62
CA LEU A 78 4.92 2.74 -10.43
C LEU A 78 5.80 1.73 -9.69
N THR A 79 5.52 1.52 -8.40
CA THR A 79 6.39 0.75 -7.49
C THR A 79 6.48 -0.72 -7.85
N MET A 80 5.62 -1.18 -8.77
CA MET A 80 5.57 -2.52 -9.34
C MET A 80 6.33 -2.63 -10.68
N LYS A 81 7.23 -1.69 -10.97
CA LYS A 81 8.12 -1.74 -12.14
C LYS A 81 9.43 -2.48 -11.84
N PRO A 82 10.04 -3.17 -12.83
CA PRO A 82 11.31 -3.87 -12.64
C PRO A 82 12.45 -2.99 -12.11
N GLU A 83 12.48 -1.72 -12.50
CA GLU A 83 13.48 -0.73 -12.05
C GLU A 83 13.37 -0.38 -10.56
N LYS A 84 12.28 -0.81 -9.90
CA LYS A 84 12.03 -0.62 -8.46
C LYS A 84 12.28 -1.91 -7.66
N LEU A 85 12.81 -2.96 -8.29
CA LEU A 85 13.18 -4.21 -7.61
C LEU A 85 14.56 -4.06 -6.92
N CYS A 86 14.69 -4.72 -5.77
CA CYS A 86 15.98 -4.89 -5.10
C CYS A 86 16.56 -6.28 -5.40
N HIS A 87 17.90 -6.36 -5.43
CA HIS A 87 18.63 -7.60 -5.62
C HIS A 87 19.72 -7.74 -4.54
N PRO A 88 19.54 -8.62 -3.53
CA PRO A 88 18.36 -9.46 -3.27
C PRO A 88 17.09 -8.65 -2.91
N PRO A 89 15.89 -9.24 -2.97
CA PRO A 89 14.65 -8.58 -2.54
C PRO A 89 14.72 -8.12 -1.08
N GLY A 90 13.97 -7.06 -0.74
CA GLY A 90 13.97 -6.48 0.59
C GLY A 90 14.88 -5.25 0.76
N VAL A 91 14.83 -4.67 1.96
CA VAL A 91 15.58 -3.46 2.31
C VAL A 91 17.06 -3.79 2.51
N SER A 92 17.94 -2.98 1.92
CA SER A 92 19.39 -3.05 2.10
C SER A 92 20.01 -1.66 2.12
N ASN A 93 21.30 -1.58 2.43
CA ASN A 93 22.05 -0.31 2.43
C ASN A 93 22.09 0.36 1.05
N THR A 94 21.88 -0.40 -0.03
CA THR A 94 21.98 0.08 -1.41
C THR A 94 20.63 0.11 -2.13
N CYS A 95 19.57 -0.43 -1.54
CA CYS A 95 18.26 -0.50 -2.17
C CYS A 95 17.12 -0.46 -1.17
N ILE A 96 16.12 0.37 -1.46
CA ILE A 96 14.84 0.37 -0.76
C ILE A 96 13.75 -0.06 -1.75
N PRO A 97 13.06 -1.18 -1.51
CA PRO A 97 12.04 -1.72 -2.40
C PRO A 97 10.97 -0.69 -2.76
N GLY A 98 10.63 -0.60 -4.04
CA GLY A 98 9.58 0.32 -4.51
C GLY A 98 10.03 1.78 -4.63
N CYS A 99 11.17 2.19 -4.06
CA CYS A 99 11.59 3.60 -4.06
C CYS A 99 12.49 3.96 -5.25
N GLY A 100 13.18 2.97 -5.84
CA GLY A 100 14.23 3.22 -6.81
C GLY A 100 15.42 3.96 -6.21
N THR A 101 16.33 4.43 -7.06
CA THR A 101 17.58 5.10 -6.66
C THR A 101 17.44 6.62 -6.55
N GLU A 102 16.53 7.23 -7.29
CA GLU A 102 16.33 8.68 -7.32
C GLU A 102 15.48 9.16 -6.14
N ARG A 103 16.03 10.09 -5.36
CA ARG A 103 15.32 10.76 -4.26
C ARG A 103 14.91 12.16 -4.69
N CYS A 104 13.69 12.56 -4.32
CA CYS A 104 13.22 13.89 -4.67
C CYS A 104 14.05 14.94 -3.94
N PRO A 105 14.75 15.84 -4.67
CA PRO A 105 15.32 17.01 -4.05
C PRO A 105 14.20 17.97 -3.68
N GLU A 106 14.51 18.97 -2.84
CA GLU A 106 13.50 19.94 -2.37
C GLU A 106 12.87 20.77 -3.50
N ASP A 107 13.52 20.83 -4.67
CA ASP A 107 13.19 21.68 -5.80
C ASP A 107 12.69 20.94 -7.06
N LYS A 108 12.68 19.59 -7.08
CA LYS A 108 12.17 18.80 -8.22
C LYS A 108 11.17 17.74 -7.80
N PHE A 109 10.05 17.73 -8.52
CA PHE A 109 8.84 17.01 -8.16
C PHE A 109 8.44 15.97 -9.20
N TRP A 110 9.37 15.34 -9.95
CA TRP A 110 8.96 14.35 -10.97
C TRP A 110 9.78 13.05 -10.89
N ARG A 111 9.04 11.93 -10.90
CA ARG A 111 9.52 10.52 -10.99
C ARG A 111 10.46 9.99 -9.89
N CYS A 112 10.75 10.81 -8.88
CA CYS A 112 11.57 10.44 -7.73
C CYS A 112 10.71 10.01 -6.54
N ALA A 113 11.33 9.33 -5.56
CA ALA A 113 10.68 8.96 -4.31
C ALA A 113 11.03 9.95 -3.19
N TYR A 114 10.04 10.37 -2.42
CA TYR A 114 10.24 11.08 -1.15
C TYR A 114 10.72 10.09 -0.08
N PRO A 115 11.74 10.44 0.72
CA PRO A 115 12.10 9.67 1.90
C PRO A 115 10.95 9.55 2.91
N ALA A 116 10.99 8.53 3.75
CA ALA A 116 9.91 8.22 4.72
C ALA A 116 9.60 9.36 5.70
N ASP A 117 10.59 10.19 6.03
CA ASP A 117 10.47 11.35 6.92
C ASP A 117 9.96 12.62 6.20
N ARG A 118 9.71 12.55 4.88
CA ARG A 118 9.25 13.70 4.06
C ARG A 118 7.83 13.55 3.53
N LEU A 119 6.96 12.84 4.25
CA LEU A 119 5.54 12.72 3.90
C LEU A 119 4.84 14.08 3.72
N GLN A 120 5.14 15.06 4.57
CA GLN A 120 4.53 16.38 4.46
C GLN A 120 4.85 17.04 3.11
N LEU A 121 6.11 16.98 2.68
CA LEU A 121 6.53 17.53 1.39
C LEU A 121 5.87 16.78 0.22
N MET A 122 5.73 15.45 0.32
CA MET A 122 4.96 14.67 -0.65
C MET A 122 3.51 15.15 -0.74
N MET A 123 2.85 15.39 0.39
CA MET A 123 1.46 15.86 0.43
C MET A 123 1.30 17.25 -0.20
N GLU A 124 2.22 18.17 0.11
CA GLU A 124 2.24 19.52 -0.47
C GLU A 124 2.44 19.46 -2.00
N SER A 125 3.34 18.60 -2.47
CA SER A 125 3.55 18.36 -3.90
C SER A 125 2.31 17.76 -4.57
N HIS A 126 1.67 16.77 -3.95
CA HIS A 126 0.47 16.13 -4.48
C HIS A 126 -0.69 17.13 -4.58
N GLN A 127 -0.84 18.03 -3.61
CA GLN A 127 -1.87 19.08 -3.66
C GLN A 127 -1.71 20.01 -4.87
N ALA A 128 -0.47 20.28 -5.28
CA ALA A 128 -0.15 21.08 -6.45
C ALA A 128 -0.36 20.33 -7.79
N ARG A 129 -0.59 19.01 -7.78
CA ARG A 129 -0.86 18.23 -8.98
C ARG A 129 -2.21 18.55 -9.61
N THR A 130 -2.27 18.28 -10.91
CA THR A 130 -3.46 18.40 -11.77
C THR A 130 -3.58 17.18 -12.69
N GLY A 131 -4.78 16.96 -13.23
CA GLY A 131 -5.08 15.81 -14.09
C GLY A 131 -4.88 14.47 -13.38
N ARG A 132 -4.48 13.43 -14.13
CA ARG A 132 -4.30 12.06 -13.59
C ARG A 132 -3.26 11.95 -12.48
N ALA A 133 -2.29 12.86 -12.45
CA ALA A 133 -1.29 12.88 -11.37
C ALA A 133 -1.89 13.32 -10.01
N LYS A 134 -3.13 13.82 -9.99
CA LYS A 134 -3.88 14.17 -8.78
C LYS A 134 -4.77 13.02 -8.29
N ASP A 135 -4.91 11.93 -9.06
CA ASP A 135 -5.86 10.87 -8.74
C ASP A 135 -5.53 10.19 -7.40
N HIS A 136 -4.26 9.92 -7.09
CA HIS A 136 -3.85 9.39 -5.80
C HIS A 136 -2.36 9.61 -5.56
N ASN A 137 -1.96 9.64 -4.29
CA ASN A 137 -0.57 9.48 -3.88
C ASN A 137 -0.28 8.00 -3.58
N GLU A 138 1.00 7.65 -3.56
CA GLU A 138 1.45 6.32 -3.22
C GLU A 138 2.45 6.37 -2.05
N VAL A 139 2.19 5.59 -1.01
CA VAL A 139 3.10 5.37 0.12
C VAL A 139 3.51 3.91 0.10
N VAL A 140 4.81 3.66 0.10
CA VAL A 140 5.37 2.30 0.04
C VAL A 140 5.65 1.84 1.46
N LEU A 141 5.03 0.74 1.86
CA LEU A 141 5.20 0.15 3.18
C LEU A 141 6.09 -1.09 3.12
N ASN A 142 6.85 -1.33 4.17
CA ASN A 142 7.67 -2.52 4.34
C ASN A 142 6.77 -3.74 4.64
N ALA A 143 6.78 -4.73 3.75
CA ALA A 143 5.95 -5.93 3.91
C ALA A 143 6.38 -6.81 5.09
N ASP A 144 7.67 -6.90 5.42
CA ASP A 144 8.15 -7.70 6.54
C ASP A 144 7.66 -7.11 7.88
N VAL A 145 7.76 -5.79 8.03
CA VAL A 145 7.26 -5.09 9.22
C VAL A 145 5.74 -5.24 9.32
N TRP A 146 5.02 -5.08 8.20
CA TRP A 146 3.58 -5.32 8.15
C TRP A 146 3.23 -6.73 8.66
N VAL A 147 3.82 -7.78 8.08
CA VAL A 147 3.49 -9.17 8.41
C VAL A 147 3.85 -9.49 9.86
N SER A 148 5.00 -9.03 10.33
CA SER A 148 5.48 -9.27 11.70
C SER A 148 4.58 -8.66 12.78
N ASN A 149 3.77 -7.66 12.44
CA ASN A 149 2.88 -6.96 13.35
C ASN A 149 1.40 -7.37 13.21
N LEU A 150 1.07 -8.29 12.30
CA LEU A 150 -0.30 -8.81 12.20
C LEU A 150 -0.72 -9.54 13.50
N PRO A 151 -2.00 -9.41 13.92
CA PRO A 151 -3.07 -8.71 13.23
C PRO A 151 -3.12 -7.18 13.45
N ARG A 152 -2.31 -6.62 14.37
CA ARG A 152 -2.39 -5.21 14.82
C ARG A 152 -2.11 -4.17 13.73
N THR A 153 -1.49 -4.57 12.63
CA THR A 153 -1.27 -3.68 11.48
C THR A 153 -2.58 -3.21 10.82
N ILE A 154 -3.64 -4.03 10.87
CA ILE A 154 -4.92 -3.71 10.24
C ILE A 154 -5.89 -3.24 11.33
N GLU A 155 -6.33 -1.99 11.24
CA GLU A 155 -7.34 -1.41 12.15
C GLU A 155 -8.76 -1.74 11.71
N ALA A 156 -9.00 -1.73 10.40
CA ALA A 156 -10.31 -2.03 9.84
C ALA A 156 -10.19 -2.57 8.42
N ILE A 157 -11.22 -3.32 8.02
CA ILE A 157 -11.45 -3.72 6.63
C ILE A 157 -12.69 -2.97 6.17
N PHE A 158 -12.61 -2.33 5.00
CA PHE A 158 -13.66 -1.48 4.48
C PHE A 158 -14.04 -1.86 3.05
N TYR A 159 -15.21 -1.40 2.61
CA TYR A 159 -15.61 -1.27 1.22
C TYR A 159 -16.14 0.15 0.97
N LEU A 160 -16.19 0.58 -0.28
CA LEU A 160 -16.66 1.92 -0.63
C LEU A 160 -18.18 1.96 -0.74
N GLN A 161 -18.77 3.14 -0.54
CA GLN A 161 -20.21 3.32 -0.78
C GLN A 161 -20.60 3.00 -2.24
N SER A 162 -19.70 3.25 -3.18
CA SER A 162 -19.86 2.93 -4.60
C SER A 162 -19.53 1.49 -4.96
N SER A 163 -19.09 0.66 -4.00
CA SER A 163 -18.83 -0.77 -4.23
C SER A 163 -20.11 -1.48 -4.66
N ASN A 164 -20.00 -2.30 -5.71
CA ASN A 164 -21.03 -3.26 -6.09
C ASN A 164 -21.08 -4.43 -5.09
N ASP A 165 -22.09 -5.30 -5.23
CA ASP A 165 -22.30 -6.42 -4.31
C ASP A 165 -21.10 -7.37 -4.24
N ALA A 166 -20.43 -7.63 -5.38
CA ALA A 166 -19.26 -8.51 -5.41
C ALA A 166 -18.08 -7.95 -4.60
N TYR A 167 -17.82 -6.63 -4.69
CA TYR A 167 -16.77 -5.98 -3.92
C TYR A 167 -17.09 -5.90 -2.42
N ARG A 168 -18.37 -5.72 -2.07
CA ARG A 168 -18.83 -5.77 -0.68
C ARG A 168 -18.64 -7.16 -0.09
N GLN A 169 -19.14 -8.19 -0.77
CA GLN A 169 -18.99 -9.58 -0.37
C GLN A 169 -17.52 -9.98 -0.25
N ARG A 170 -16.65 -9.50 -1.15
CA ARG A 170 -15.20 -9.72 -1.04
C ARG A 170 -14.64 -9.11 0.25
N ALA A 171 -14.96 -7.85 0.55
CA ALA A 171 -14.46 -7.20 1.77
C ALA A 171 -14.96 -7.89 3.04
N GLU A 172 -16.24 -8.28 3.08
CA GLU A 172 -16.85 -9.04 4.17
C GLU A 172 -16.21 -10.43 4.35
N GLY A 173 -15.96 -11.14 3.24
CA GLY A 173 -15.29 -12.43 3.25
C GLY A 173 -13.85 -12.33 3.73
N VAL A 174 -13.11 -11.30 3.29
CA VAL A 174 -11.76 -11.00 3.77
C VAL A 174 -11.77 -10.68 5.26
N HIS A 175 -12.76 -9.92 5.73
CA HIS A 175 -12.93 -9.62 7.15
C HIS A 175 -13.15 -10.89 7.98
N SER A 176 -14.10 -11.75 7.59
CA SER A 176 -14.33 -13.03 8.28
C SER A 176 -13.07 -13.88 8.31
N ALA A 177 -12.42 -14.06 7.16
CA ALA A 177 -11.20 -14.88 7.05
C ALA A 177 -10.04 -14.32 7.89
N PHE A 178 -9.94 -12.99 8.00
CA PHE A 178 -8.92 -12.34 8.84
C PHE A 178 -9.18 -12.59 10.32
N LEU A 179 -10.43 -12.41 10.78
CA LEU A 179 -10.81 -12.69 12.16
C LEU A 179 -10.53 -14.15 12.52
N ASP A 180 -10.93 -15.08 11.66
CA ASP A 180 -10.71 -16.52 11.84
C ASP A 180 -9.22 -16.87 11.88
N ALA A 181 -8.42 -16.29 10.97
CA ALA A 181 -6.98 -16.58 10.87
C ALA A 181 -6.19 -16.15 12.12
N TYR A 182 -6.61 -15.08 12.80
CA TYR A 182 -5.90 -14.52 13.95
C TYR A 182 -6.61 -14.73 15.30
N GLY A 183 -7.77 -15.39 15.31
CA GLY A 183 -8.54 -15.64 16.54
C GLY A 183 -8.97 -14.35 17.24
N VAL A 184 -9.25 -13.29 16.48
CA VAL A 184 -9.70 -11.99 16.98
C VAL A 184 -11.18 -11.76 16.67
N THR A 185 -11.84 -10.91 17.45
CA THR A 185 -13.24 -10.52 17.21
C THR A 185 -13.33 -9.13 16.61
N ALA A 186 -14.40 -8.86 15.86
CA ALA A 186 -14.72 -7.49 15.47
C ALA A 186 -14.90 -6.61 16.73
N ALA A 187 -14.44 -5.36 16.64
CA ALA A 187 -14.80 -4.36 17.64
C ALA A 187 -16.32 -4.11 17.57
N ILE A 188 -16.96 -4.02 18.73
CA ILE A 188 -18.40 -3.75 18.90
C ILE A 188 -18.64 -2.24 18.81
#